data_AF-A0A1F9BRH4-F1
#
_entry.id   AF-A0A1F9BRH4-F1
#
_cell.length_a   1.000
_cell.length_b   1.000
_cell.length_c   1.000
_cell.angle_alpha   90.00
_cell.angle_beta   90.00
_cell.angle_gamma   90.00
#
_symmetry.space_group_name_H-M   'P 1'
#
loop_
_entity.id
_entity.type
_entity.pdbx_description
1 polymer ?
#
loop_
_entity_poly.entity_id
_entity_poly.type
_entity_poly.pdbx_seq_one_letter_code
_entity_poly.pdbx_strand_id
1 'polypeptide(L)'
;MILGIEEIEKKVWEEEKLFLTKQVGILLIKNDAIKFGDYTLASGKKSPYYIDLRLTISSPITMDWIANSLTRIVVNEIGKGKIDKILGVPTAGVPFATMVSQKLGIPLIYYRQARKEHGVRKKIEGTLDRNDRVLIVDDLITTGESVIEAAEVVRDQGGVVNELVVLLDREQGGRERLRASRIEPHVLFKISDAMDWLHRVGLIGDKIHETVKEYIDGESKASRVSPA
;
A
#
# COMPACT_ATOMS: atom_id res chain seq x y z
N MET A 1 -0.77 -8.92 36.20
CA MET A 1 -2.08 -8.69 35.55
C MET A 1 -2.13 -9.59 34.33
N ILE A 2 -3.16 -10.43 34.17
CA ILE A 2 -3.31 -11.32 33.01
C ILE A 2 -3.93 -10.47 31.89
N LEU A 3 -3.38 -10.56 30.67
CA LEU A 3 -3.88 -9.80 29.52
C LEU A 3 -5.22 -10.37 29.06
N GLY A 4 -6.09 -9.52 28.51
CA GLY A 4 -7.34 -9.95 27.88
C GLY A 4 -7.09 -10.67 26.55
N ILE A 5 -8.05 -11.48 26.09
CA ILE A 5 -7.96 -12.23 24.82
C ILE A 5 -7.68 -11.29 23.63
N GLU A 6 -8.36 -10.15 23.55
CA GLU A 6 -8.16 -9.16 22.48
C GLU A 6 -6.71 -8.64 22.41
N GLU A 7 -6.09 -8.44 23.58
CA GLU A 7 -4.70 -7.98 23.64
C GLU A 7 -3.73 -9.09 23.22
N ILE A 8 -4.06 -10.35 23.52
CA ILE A 8 -3.29 -11.50 23.05
C ILE A 8 -3.42 -11.66 21.53
N GLU A 9 -4.63 -11.57 20.98
CA GLU A 9 -4.87 -11.64 19.53
C GLU A 9 -4.12 -10.54 18.78
N LYS A 10 -4.06 -9.33 19.34
CA LYS A 10 -3.25 -8.25 18.80
C LYS A 10 -1.76 -8.59 18.74
N LYS A 11 -1.20 -9.18 19.82
CA LYS A 11 0.21 -9.60 19.84
C LYS A 11 0.50 -10.72 18.83
N VAL A 12 -0.41 -11.68 18.71
CA VAL A 12 -0.31 -12.75 17.69
C VAL A 12 -0.30 -12.14 16.29
N TRP A 13 -1.17 -11.16 16.03
CA TRP A 13 -1.17 -10.45 14.75
C TRP A 13 0.13 -9.68 14.52
N GLU A 14 0.68 -8.99 15.52
CA GLU A 14 1.96 -8.27 15.40
C GLU A 14 3.12 -9.23 15.03
N GLU A 15 3.16 -10.42 15.62
CA GLU A 15 4.13 -11.47 15.28
C GLU A 15 3.93 -12.02 13.85
N GLU A 16 2.68 -12.33 13.47
CA GLU A 16 2.33 -12.78 12.12
C GLU A 16 2.71 -11.72 11.08
N LYS A 17 2.36 -10.45 11.32
CA LYS A 17 2.65 -9.33 10.42
C LYS A 17 4.16 -9.13 10.25
N LEU A 18 4.94 -9.27 11.31
CA LEU A 18 6.40 -9.23 11.24
C LEU A 18 6.96 -10.40 10.41
N PHE A 19 6.42 -11.61 10.57
CA PHE A 19 6.80 -12.75 9.75
C PHE A 19 6.51 -12.50 8.26
N LEU A 20 5.29 -12.03 7.94
CA LEU A 20 4.88 -11.69 6.57
C LEU A 20 5.77 -10.62 5.95
N THR A 21 6.09 -9.57 6.72
CA THR A 21 7.01 -8.50 6.30
C THR A 21 8.36 -9.06 5.86
N LYS A 22 8.95 -9.98 6.64
CA LYS A 22 10.24 -10.59 6.31
C LYS A 22 10.17 -11.45 5.06
N GLN A 23 9.13 -12.28 4.93
CA GLN A 23 8.96 -13.14 3.74
C GLN A 23 8.76 -12.33 2.46
N VAL A 24 7.85 -11.36 2.50
CA VAL A 24 7.61 -10.46 1.37
C VAL A 24 8.87 -9.66 1.04
N GLY A 25 9.57 -9.11 2.05
CA GLY A 25 10.79 -8.35 1.84
C GLY A 25 11.87 -9.13 1.07
N ILE A 26 12.10 -10.39 1.42
CA ILE A 26 13.04 -11.28 0.68
C ILE A 26 12.59 -11.45 -0.77
N LEU A 27 11.30 -11.70 -0.98
CA LEU A 27 10.76 -11.94 -2.33
C LEU A 27 10.87 -10.68 -3.20
N LEU A 28 10.62 -9.50 -2.64
CA LEU A 28 10.79 -8.24 -3.36
C LEU A 28 12.24 -8.03 -3.82
N ILE A 29 13.23 -8.38 -3.02
CA ILE A 29 14.64 -8.34 -3.46
C ILE A 29 14.90 -9.40 -4.54
N LYS A 30 14.46 -10.64 -4.34
CA LYS A 30 14.65 -11.73 -5.31
C LYS A 30 14.01 -11.45 -6.67
N ASN A 31 12.92 -10.68 -6.70
CA ASN A 31 12.24 -10.29 -7.93
C ASN A 31 12.69 -8.93 -8.47
N ASP A 32 13.80 -8.37 -7.98
CA ASP A 32 14.31 -7.07 -8.43
C ASP A 32 13.30 -5.92 -8.22
N ALA A 33 12.29 -6.11 -7.37
CA ALA A 33 11.25 -5.13 -7.09
C ALA A 33 11.74 -4.04 -6.11
N ILE A 34 12.81 -4.30 -5.35
CA ILE A 34 13.55 -3.29 -4.58
C ILE A 34 15.02 -3.37 -5.00
N LYS A 35 15.60 -2.23 -5.38
CA LYS A 35 17.00 -2.12 -5.80
C LYS A 35 17.70 -0.98 -5.08
N PHE A 36 19.01 -1.10 -4.92
CA PHE A 36 19.89 -0.12 -4.27
C PHE A 36 20.91 0.45 -5.24
N GLY A 37 21.20 1.74 -5.13
CA GLY A 37 22.11 2.46 -6.01
C GLY A 37 21.58 3.84 -6.38
N ASP A 38 22.23 4.50 -7.34
CA ASP A 38 21.90 5.87 -7.73
C ASP A 38 20.81 5.92 -8.81
N TYR A 39 19.56 6.10 -8.38
CA TYR A 39 18.41 6.20 -9.28
C TYR A 39 17.97 7.64 -9.47
N THR A 40 17.39 7.92 -10.65
CA THR A 40 16.68 9.18 -10.91
C THR A 40 15.21 8.85 -11.07
N LEU A 41 14.38 9.37 -10.17
CA LEU A 41 12.94 9.12 -10.16
C LEU A 41 12.26 9.91 -11.30
N ALA A 42 11.01 9.57 -11.62
CA ALA A 42 10.22 10.30 -12.62
C ALA A 42 10.07 11.80 -12.30
N SER A 43 10.20 12.19 -11.02
CA SER A 43 10.24 13.58 -10.57
C SER A 43 11.57 14.30 -10.85
N GLY A 44 12.58 13.61 -11.37
CA GLY A 44 13.95 14.12 -11.53
C GLY A 44 14.81 14.07 -10.26
N LYS A 45 14.22 13.76 -9.10
CA LYS A 45 14.97 13.59 -7.83
C LYS A 45 15.89 12.37 -7.88
N LYS A 46 17.06 12.49 -7.25
CA LYS A 46 17.95 11.35 -6.98
C LYS A 46 17.41 10.54 -5.80
N SER A 47 17.54 9.22 -5.86
CA SER A 47 17.13 8.29 -4.81
C SER A 47 18.15 7.16 -4.68
N PRO A 48 18.59 6.79 -3.45
CA PRO A 48 19.54 5.71 -3.22
C PRO A 48 18.91 4.31 -3.34
N TYR A 49 17.61 4.25 -3.60
CA TYR A 49 16.87 3.03 -3.88
C TYR A 49 15.78 3.27 -4.92
N TYR A 50 15.34 2.20 -5.57
CA TYR A 50 14.22 2.20 -6.49
C TYR A 50 13.28 1.04 -6.18
N ILE A 51 11.98 1.26 -6.32
CA ILE A 51 10.93 0.29 -6.02
C ILE A 51 10.01 0.18 -7.23
N ASP A 52 9.85 -1.03 -7.73
CA ASP A 52 8.95 -1.34 -8.84
C ASP A 52 8.15 -2.60 -8.54
N LEU A 53 7.04 -2.41 -7.84
CA LEU A 53 6.15 -3.52 -7.45
C LEU A 53 5.38 -4.09 -8.65
N ARG A 54 5.41 -3.46 -9.83
CA ARG A 54 4.82 -4.06 -11.04
C ARG A 54 5.57 -5.31 -11.47
N LEU A 55 6.83 -5.47 -11.09
CA LEU A 55 7.60 -6.69 -11.36
C LEU A 55 7.05 -7.91 -10.60
N THR A 56 6.36 -7.71 -9.47
CA THR A 56 5.86 -8.83 -8.66
C THR A 56 4.75 -9.59 -9.36
N ILE A 57 4.02 -8.95 -10.29
CA ILE A 57 2.95 -9.62 -11.05
C ILE A 57 3.51 -10.71 -11.99
N SER A 58 4.79 -10.60 -12.35
CA SER A 58 5.50 -11.62 -13.14
C SER A 58 5.99 -12.80 -12.28
N SER A 59 5.78 -12.76 -10.96
CA SER A 59 6.06 -13.86 -10.04
C SER A 59 4.79 -14.25 -9.28
N PRO A 60 4.05 -15.28 -9.73
CA PRO A 60 2.82 -15.72 -9.09
C PRO A 60 2.99 -16.06 -7.60
N ILE A 61 4.14 -16.63 -7.22
CA ILE A 61 4.46 -16.96 -5.83
C ILE A 61 4.55 -15.69 -4.98
N THR A 62 5.29 -14.68 -5.45
CA THR A 62 5.45 -13.40 -4.74
C THR A 62 4.13 -12.65 -4.66
N MET A 63 3.36 -12.66 -5.76
CA MET A 63 2.03 -12.05 -5.78
C MET A 63 1.08 -12.72 -4.79
N ASP A 64 1.13 -14.05 -4.64
CA ASP A 64 0.31 -14.77 -3.67
C ASP A 64 0.68 -14.40 -2.22
N TRP A 65 1.99 -14.34 -1.90
CA TRP A 65 2.47 -13.89 -0.59
C TRP A 65 2.03 -12.47 -0.26
N ILE A 66 2.14 -11.56 -1.22
CA ILE A 66 1.68 -10.18 -1.04
C ILE A 66 0.17 -10.15 -0.80
N ALA A 67 -0.62 -10.78 -1.66
CA ALA A 67 -2.07 -10.77 -1.55
C ALA A 67 -2.57 -11.44 -0.25
N ASN A 68 -1.93 -12.54 0.19
CA ASN A 68 -2.19 -13.14 1.50
C ASN A 68 -1.91 -12.14 2.63
N SER A 69 -0.78 -11.42 2.56
CA SER A 69 -0.41 -10.43 3.57
C SER A 69 -1.42 -9.29 3.66
N LEU A 70 -1.82 -8.72 2.52
CA LEU A 70 -2.84 -7.66 2.47
C LEU A 70 -4.20 -8.17 2.97
N THR A 71 -4.56 -9.41 2.63
CA THR A 71 -5.79 -10.06 3.13
C THR A 71 -5.78 -10.21 4.65
N ARG A 72 -4.63 -10.59 5.24
CA ARG A 72 -4.49 -10.68 6.71
C ARG A 72 -4.58 -9.32 7.39
N ILE A 73 -4.05 -8.25 6.78
CA ILE A 73 -4.27 -6.87 7.27
C ILE A 73 -5.77 -6.56 7.30
N VAL A 74 -6.50 -6.84 6.21
CA VAL A 74 -7.95 -6.60 6.16
C VAL A 74 -8.68 -7.35 7.26
N VAL A 75 -8.35 -8.62 7.51
CA VAL A 75 -9.04 -9.43 8.51
C VAL A 75 -8.75 -8.95 9.94
N ASN A 76 -7.50 -8.63 10.26
CA ASN A 76 -7.09 -8.33 11.64
C ASN A 76 -7.20 -6.84 12.02
N GLU A 77 -7.11 -5.91 11.06
CA GLU A 77 -7.07 -4.47 11.36
C GLU A 77 -8.39 -3.74 11.01
N ILE A 78 -9.11 -4.23 10.00
CA ILE A 78 -10.34 -3.57 9.52
C ILE A 78 -11.58 -4.40 9.89
N GLY A 79 -11.55 -5.68 9.52
CA GLY A 79 -12.66 -6.63 9.63
C GLY A 79 -13.40 -6.76 8.30
N LYS A 80 -13.35 -7.97 7.71
CA LYS A 80 -13.97 -8.29 6.40
C LYS A 80 -15.43 -7.85 6.29
N GLY A 81 -16.24 -8.00 7.36
CA GLY A 81 -17.66 -7.63 7.37
C GLY A 81 -17.95 -6.13 7.25
N LYS A 82 -16.91 -5.29 7.26
CA LYS A 82 -17.00 -3.83 7.08
C LYS A 82 -16.85 -3.37 5.62
N ILE A 83 -16.64 -4.31 4.69
CA ILE A 83 -16.27 -4.00 3.31
C ILE A 83 -17.26 -4.66 2.36
N ASP A 84 -17.84 -3.87 1.46
CA ASP A 84 -18.80 -4.32 0.46
C ASP A 84 -18.14 -4.43 -0.93
N LYS A 85 -17.15 -3.57 -1.22
CA LYS A 85 -16.38 -3.56 -2.48
C LYS A 85 -14.89 -3.34 -2.22
N ILE A 86 -14.05 -3.83 -3.13
CA ILE A 86 -12.63 -3.49 -3.20
C ILE A 86 -12.39 -2.64 -4.45
N LEU A 87 -11.70 -1.52 -4.31
CA LEU A 87 -11.26 -0.67 -5.42
C LEU A 87 -9.76 -0.82 -5.62
N GLY A 88 -9.34 -1.24 -6.81
CA GLY A 88 -7.93 -1.16 -7.21
C GLY A 88 -7.59 0.18 -7.85
N VAL A 89 -6.54 0.84 -7.37
CA VAL A 89 -6.04 2.09 -7.99
C VAL A 89 -5.35 1.76 -9.32
N PRO A 90 -5.82 2.28 -10.46
CA PRO A 90 -5.20 2.03 -11.74
C PRO A 90 -3.84 2.73 -11.87
N THR A 91 -2.84 2.14 -12.50
CA THR A 91 -2.83 0.78 -13.08
C THR A 91 -2.22 -0.25 -12.12
N ALA A 92 -1.23 0.16 -11.32
CA ALA A 92 -0.39 -0.74 -10.55
C ALA A 92 -1.13 -1.45 -9.41
N GLY A 93 -2.10 -0.80 -8.76
CA GLY A 93 -2.89 -1.36 -7.66
C GLY A 93 -3.92 -2.42 -8.09
N VAL A 94 -4.36 -2.42 -9.36
CA VAL A 94 -5.43 -3.31 -9.85
C VAL A 94 -5.09 -4.81 -9.71
N PRO A 95 -3.89 -5.30 -10.09
CA PRO A 95 -3.48 -6.68 -9.83
C PRO A 95 -3.55 -7.08 -8.35
N PHE A 96 -3.11 -6.20 -7.43
CA PHE A 96 -3.15 -6.45 -5.98
C PHE A 96 -4.59 -6.54 -5.48
N ALA A 97 -5.41 -5.55 -5.85
CA ALA A 97 -6.83 -5.52 -5.53
C ALA A 97 -7.58 -6.75 -6.05
N THR A 98 -7.22 -7.24 -7.24
CA THR A 98 -7.81 -8.43 -7.85
C THR A 98 -7.55 -9.68 -7.02
N MET A 99 -6.29 -9.89 -6.59
CA MET A 99 -5.94 -11.04 -5.76
C MET A 99 -6.55 -10.95 -4.35
N VAL A 100 -6.57 -9.77 -3.74
CA VAL A 100 -7.23 -9.55 -2.44
C VAL A 100 -8.73 -9.77 -2.53
N SER A 101 -9.38 -9.26 -3.59
CA SER A 101 -10.80 -9.50 -3.89
C SER A 101 -11.10 -10.99 -4.01
N GLN A 102 -10.31 -11.73 -4.77
CA GLN A 102 -10.48 -13.16 -4.96
C GLN A 102 -10.36 -13.93 -3.63
N LYS A 103 -9.35 -13.62 -2.81
CA LYS A 103 -9.12 -14.28 -1.51
C LYS A 103 -10.19 -13.96 -0.48
N LEU A 104 -10.67 -12.72 -0.45
CA LEU A 104 -11.73 -12.32 0.47
C LEU A 104 -13.13 -12.67 -0.03
N GLY A 105 -13.31 -12.96 -1.33
CA GLY A 105 -14.63 -13.12 -1.93
C GLY A 105 -15.45 -11.84 -1.89
N ILE A 106 -14.80 -10.67 -2.00
CA ILE A 106 -15.44 -9.35 -2.05
C ILE A 106 -15.38 -8.82 -3.48
N PRO A 107 -16.47 -8.34 -4.08
CA PRO A 107 -16.47 -7.85 -5.46
C PRO A 107 -15.44 -6.74 -5.71
N LEU A 108 -14.72 -6.86 -6.82
CA LEU A 108 -13.77 -5.87 -7.30
C LEU A 108 -14.46 -4.80 -8.16
N ILE A 109 -14.05 -3.56 -7.96
CA ILE A 109 -14.28 -2.42 -8.85
C ILE A 109 -12.93 -1.75 -9.15
N TYR A 110 -12.86 -0.98 -10.23
CA TYR A 110 -11.77 -0.04 -10.50
C TYR A 110 -12.33 1.12 -11.31
N TYR A 111 -11.57 2.19 -11.53
CA TYR A 111 -12.02 3.28 -12.39
C TYR A 111 -11.14 3.41 -13.63
N ARG A 112 -11.66 4.01 -14.70
CA ARG A 112 -10.82 4.41 -15.83
C ARG A 112 -10.24 5.79 -15.53
N GLN A 113 -8.91 5.90 -15.48
CA GLN A 113 -8.25 7.20 -15.51
C GLN A 113 -8.66 7.91 -16.81
N ALA A 114 -9.39 9.02 -16.68
CA ALA A 114 -9.90 9.73 -17.84
C ALA A 114 -8.74 10.28 -18.68
N ARG A 115 -8.69 9.92 -19.96
CA ARG A 115 -8.17 10.89 -20.94
C ARG A 115 -9.23 11.98 -21.03
N LYS A 116 -8.82 13.25 -21.04
CA LYS A 116 -9.69 14.44 -21.14
C LYS A 116 -10.59 14.35 -22.38
N GLU A 117 -11.70 13.61 -22.33
CA GLU A 117 -12.68 13.57 -23.41
C GLU A 117 -14.10 13.55 -22.85
N HIS A 118 -14.96 14.32 -23.51
CA HIS A 118 -16.36 14.46 -23.20
C HIS A 118 -17.12 13.17 -23.54
N GLY A 119 -17.44 12.38 -22.51
CA GLY A 119 -18.18 11.13 -22.63
C GLY A 119 -18.73 10.66 -21.28
N VAL A 120 -19.70 9.73 -21.33
CA VAL A 120 -20.62 9.28 -20.26
C VAL A 120 -20.02 9.25 -18.84
N ARG A 121 -20.76 9.87 -17.89
CA ARG A 121 -20.41 10.18 -16.49
C ARG A 121 -19.97 9.01 -15.58
N LYS A 122 -19.98 7.75 -16.03
CA LYS A 122 -19.65 6.60 -15.17
C LYS A 122 -18.15 6.29 -15.24
N LYS A 123 -17.40 6.71 -14.22
CA LYS A 123 -15.95 6.50 -14.11
C LYS A 123 -15.57 5.10 -13.61
N ILE A 124 -16.48 4.39 -12.93
CA ILE A 124 -16.23 3.09 -12.29
C ILE A 124 -16.64 1.93 -13.19
N GLU A 125 -15.73 0.98 -13.34
CA GLU A 125 -15.93 -0.35 -13.91
C GLU A 125 -16.33 -1.34 -12.81
N GLY A 126 -17.38 -2.12 -13.06
CA GLY A 126 -18.05 -2.97 -12.07
C GLY A 126 -19.35 -2.37 -11.52
N THR A 127 -19.86 -2.95 -10.43
CA THR A 127 -21.10 -2.51 -9.76
C THR A 127 -20.79 -1.84 -8.42
N LEU A 128 -21.21 -0.58 -8.30
CA LEU A 128 -21.15 0.22 -7.08
C LEU A 128 -22.56 0.72 -6.79
N ASP A 129 -23.09 0.36 -5.63
CA ASP A 129 -24.36 0.84 -5.11
C ASP A 129 -24.14 1.96 -4.09
N ARG A 130 -25.19 2.75 -3.84
CA ARG A 130 -25.11 3.82 -2.84
C ARG A 130 -24.84 3.24 -1.46
N ASN A 131 -23.96 3.91 -0.71
CA ASN A 131 -23.50 3.54 0.63
C ASN A 131 -22.65 2.26 0.71
N ASP A 132 -22.25 1.66 -0.42
CA ASP A 132 -21.24 0.60 -0.42
C ASP A 132 -19.97 1.08 0.29
N ARG A 133 -19.48 0.31 1.27
CA ARG A 133 -18.22 0.56 1.97
C ARG A 133 -17.09 -0.02 1.15
N VAL A 134 -16.27 0.86 0.59
CA VAL A 134 -15.23 0.51 -0.37
C VAL A 134 -13.87 0.57 0.31
N LEU A 135 -13.17 -0.57 0.31
CA LEU A 135 -11.75 -0.65 0.64
C LEU A 135 -10.93 -0.32 -0.59
N ILE A 136 -10.01 0.66 -0.49
CA ILE A 136 -9.01 0.86 -1.54
C ILE A 136 -7.83 -0.10 -1.30
N VAL A 137 -7.36 -0.73 -2.38
CA VAL A 137 -6.12 -1.50 -2.40
C VAL A 137 -5.19 -0.91 -3.44
N ASP A 138 -3.96 -0.63 -3.03
CA ASP A 138 -2.88 -0.14 -3.90
C ASP A 138 -1.55 -0.87 -3.61
N ASP A 139 -0.52 -0.61 -4.43
CA ASP A 139 0.78 -1.25 -4.29
C ASP A 139 1.68 -0.56 -3.24
N LEU A 140 1.83 0.76 -3.31
CA LEU A 140 2.65 1.54 -2.37
C LEU A 140 2.12 2.97 -2.13
N ILE A 141 2.48 3.56 -0.98
CA ILE A 141 2.22 4.97 -0.68
C ILE A 141 3.48 5.80 -0.94
N THR A 142 3.30 6.89 -1.69
CA THR A 142 4.24 8.02 -1.77
C THR A 142 3.60 9.27 -1.15
N THR A 143 2.88 10.06 -1.95
CA THR A 143 2.15 11.26 -1.53
C THR A 143 0.69 10.97 -1.17
N GLY A 144 0.16 9.80 -1.58
CA GLY A 144 -1.24 9.42 -1.39
C GLY A 144 -2.23 10.02 -2.38
N GLU A 145 -1.78 10.83 -3.34
CA GLU A 145 -2.65 11.59 -4.26
C GLU A 145 -3.57 10.71 -5.11
N SER A 146 -3.03 9.65 -5.74
CA SER A 146 -3.82 8.73 -6.56
C SER A 146 -4.93 8.04 -5.77
N VAL A 147 -4.67 7.72 -4.49
CA VAL A 147 -5.68 7.12 -3.60
C VAL A 147 -6.76 8.13 -3.23
N ILE A 148 -6.38 9.40 -3.00
CA ILE A 148 -7.34 10.47 -2.70
C ILE A 148 -8.26 10.71 -3.91
N GLU A 149 -7.70 10.81 -5.12
CA GLU A 149 -8.48 10.94 -6.36
C GLU A 149 -9.43 9.74 -6.53
N ALA A 150 -8.94 8.52 -6.31
CA ALA A 150 -9.74 7.31 -6.38
C ALA A 150 -10.90 7.33 -5.36
N ALA A 151 -10.66 7.81 -4.15
CA ALA A 151 -11.66 7.95 -3.12
C ALA A 151 -12.74 8.98 -3.49
N GLU A 152 -12.35 10.11 -4.08
CA GLU A 152 -13.28 11.14 -4.58
C GLU A 152 -14.19 10.58 -5.67
N VAL A 153 -13.64 9.83 -6.64
CA VAL A 153 -14.44 9.20 -7.71
C VAL A 153 -15.50 8.25 -7.17
N VAL A 154 -15.20 7.51 -6.10
CA VAL A 154 -16.16 6.61 -5.43
C VAL A 154 -17.20 7.40 -4.63
N ARG A 155 -16.75 8.41 -3.87
CA ARG A 155 -17.64 9.28 -3.06
C ARG A 155 -18.63 10.06 -3.94
N ASP A 156 -18.19 10.55 -5.10
CA ASP A 156 -19.03 11.22 -6.10
C ASP A 156 -20.15 10.31 -6.65
N GLN A 157 -19.94 8.99 -6.64
CA GLN A 157 -20.92 7.99 -7.05
C GLN A 157 -21.73 7.41 -5.87
N GLY A 158 -21.59 8.00 -4.68
CA GLY A 158 -22.36 7.66 -3.49
C GLY A 158 -21.80 6.51 -2.65
N GLY A 159 -20.58 6.03 -2.95
CA GLY A 159 -19.87 5.07 -2.11
C GLY A 159 -19.20 5.71 -0.90
N VAL A 160 -18.81 4.90 0.08
CA VAL A 160 -18.13 5.32 1.31
C VAL A 160 -16.70 4.78 1.28
N VAL A 161 -15.71 5.67 1.43
CA VAL A 161 -14.29 5.30 1.44
C VAL A 161 -13.63 5.84 2.69
N ASN A 162 -13.14 4.93 3.53
CA ASN A 162 -12.43 5.26 4.77
C ASN A 162 -11.14 4.47 5.00
N GLU A 163 -10.90 3.40 4.23
CA GLU A 163 -9.80 2.48 4.48
C GLU A 163 -8.95 2.31 3.22
N LEU A 164 -7.64 2.26 3.39
CA LEU A 164 -6.66 1.86 2.39
C LEU A 164 -5.83 0.71 2.94
N VAL A 165 -5.64 -0.34 2.15
CA VAL A 165 -4.62 -1.37 2.40
C VAL A 165 -3.57 -1.35 1.30
N VAL A 166 -2.31 -1.33 1.70
CA VAL A 166 -1.17 -1.22 0.79
C VAL A 166 0.01 -2.06 1.27
N LEU A 167 0.89 -2.47 0.36
CA LEU A 167 2.07 -3.24 0.74
C LEU A 167 3.07 -2.39 1.53
N LEU A 168 3.42 -1.23 0.98
CA LEU A 168 4.57 -0.47 1.41
C LEU A 168 4.25 1.01 1.59
N ASP A 169 4.73 1.61 2.67
CA ASP A 169 4.86 3.06 2.79
C ASP A 169 6.31 3.50 2.52
N ARG A 170 6.51 4.44 1.58
CA ARG A 170 7.81 5.04 1.31
C ARG A 170 8.21 6.13 2.30
N GLU A 171 7.34 6.48 3.25
CA GLU A 171 7.58 7.47 4.29
C GLU A 171 7.85 8.88 3.73
N GLN A 172 7.06 9.26 2.73
CA GLN A 172 7.13 10.56 2.06
C GLN A 172 5.93 11.46 2.39
N GLY A 173 5.30 11.25 3.56
CA GLY A 173 4.18 12.05 4.07
C GLY A 173 2.79 11.66 3.56
N GLY A 174 2.68 10.60 2.76
CA GLY A 174 1.40 10.20 2.18
C GLY A 174 0.39 9.70 3.21
N ARG A 175 0.82 9.06 4.31
CA ARG A 175 -0.09 8.56 5.35
C ARG A 175 -0.82 9.68 6.07
N GLU A 176 -0.12 10.75 6.41
CA GLU A 176 -0.69 11.94 7.04
C GLU A 176 -1.70 12.61 6.11
N ARG A 177 -1.34 12.76 4.82
CA ARG A 177 -2.24 13.34 3.81
C ARG A 177 -3.51 12.50 3.63
N LEU A 178 -3.39 11.18 3.61
CA LEU A 178 -4.54 10.26 3.53
C LEU A 178 -5.48 10.41 4.73
N ARG A 179 -4.93 10.48 5.95
CA ARG A 179 -5.72 10.70 7.16
C ARG A 179 -6.44 12.04 7.15
N ALA A 180 -5.78 13.11 6.68
CA ALA A 180 -6.42 14.40 6.49
C ALA A 180 -7.62 14.33 5.51
N SER A 181 -7.54 13.45 4.51
CA SER A 181 -8.61 13.12 3.56
C SER A 181 -9.60 12.05 4.05
N ARG A 182 -9.58 11.73 5.35
CA ARG A 182 -10.44 10.74 6.04
C ARG A 182 -10.29 9.32 5.52
N ILE A 183 -9.07 8.93 5.18
CA ILE A 183 -8.70 7.58 4.74
C ILE A 183 -7.62 7.08 5.70
N GLU A 184 -7.86 5.99 6.42
CA GLU A 184 -6.86 5.36 7.28
C GLU A 184 -5.99 4.40 6.45
N PRO A 185 -4.66 4.61 6.41
CA PRO A 185 -3.75 3.73 5.69
C PRO A 185 -3.20 2.60 6.55
N HIS A 186 -3.52 1.37 6.15
CA HIS A 186 -2.99 0.13 6.67
C HIS A 186 -1.88 -0.40 5.76
N VAL A 187 -0.65 -0.47 6.29
CA VAL A 187 0.56 -0.84 5.53
C VAL A 187 1.11 -2.17 6.07
N LEU A 188 1.68 -3.02 5.21
CA LEU A 188 2.40 -4.20 5.70
C LEU A 188 3.69 -3.77 6.41
N PHE A 189 4.50 -2.94 5.75
CA PHE A 189 5.72 -2.38 6.33
C PHE A 189 6.07 -1.02 5.76
N LYS A 190 6.92 -0.28 6.47
CA LYS A 190 7.54 0.95 5.98
C LYS A 190 8.88 0.63 5.32
N ILE A 191 9.33 1.50 4.43
CA ILE A 191 10.62 1.32 3.78
C ILE A 191 11.78 1.30 4.80
N SER A 192 11.74 2.12 5.86
CA SER A 192 12.72 2.07 6.94
C SER A 192 12.77 0.72 7.65
N ASP A 193 11.61 0.13 7.98
CA ASP A 193 11.52 -1.18 8.64
C ASP A 193 12.16 -2.28 7.77
N ALA A 194 11.91 -2.23 6.45
CA ALA A 194 12.55 -3.14 5.51
C ALA A 194 14.06 -2.94 5.48
N MET A 195 14.56 -1.71 5.40
CA MET A 195 15.99 -1.43 5.39
C MET A 195 16.70 -1.88 6.67
N ASP A 196 16.10 -1.60 7.83
CA ASP A 196 16.61 -2.06 9.13
C ASP A 196 16.68 -3.58 9.21
N TRP A 197 15.68 -4.27 8.67
CA TRP A 197 15.69 -5.71 8.66
C TRP A 197 16.73 -6.28 7.69
N LEU A 198 16.81 -5.74 6.47
CA LEU A 198 17.79 -6.14 5.45
C LEU A 198 19.23 -5.94 5.91
N HIS A 199 19.50 -4.84 6.62
CA HIS A 199 20.80 -4.56 7.23
C HIS A 199 21.11 -5.57 8.33
N ARG A 200 20.16 -5.82 9.25
CA ARG A 200 20.30 -6.76 10.36
C ARG A 200 20.64 -8.19 9.90
N VAL A 201 20.10 -8.63 8.77
CA VAL A 201 20.38 -9.98 8.22
C VAL A 201 21.60 -10.01 7.30
N GLY A 202 22.30 -8.89 7.14
CA GLY A 202 23.52 -8.77 6.35
C GLY A 202 23.31 -8.75 4.83
N LEU A 203 22.08 -8.49 4.35
CA LEU A 203 21.81 -8.39 2.91
C LEU A 203 22.27 -7.06 2.33
N ILE A 204 22.22 -5.98 3.13
CA ILE A 204 22.82 -4.68 2.80
C ILE A 204 23.87 -4.32 3.84
N GLY A 205 24.96 -3.70 3.40
CA GLY A 205 26.01 -3.19 4.29
C GLY A 205 25.68 -1.82 4.89
N ASP A 206 26.46 -1.41 5.89
CA ASP A 206 26.28 -0.17 6.65
C ASP A 206 26.12 1.06 5.74
N LYS A 207 27.00 1.20 4.74
CA LYS A 207 26.98 2.34 3.81
C LYS A 207 25.64 2.51 3.09
N ILE A 208 25.04 1.41 2.60
CA ILE A 208 23.75 1.47 1.90
C ILE A 208 22.65 1.85 2.90
N HIS A 209 22.67 1.21 4.06
CA HIS A 209 21.68 1.44 5.12
C HIS A 209 21.66 2.89 5.59
N GLU A 210 22.83 3.46 5.90
CA GLU A 210 22.99 4.86 6.31
C GLU A 210 22.50 5.82 5.22
N THR A 211 22.94 5.62 3.98
CA THR A 211 22.54 6.47 2.83
C THR A 211 21.02 6.49 2.64
N VAL A 212 20.38 5.31 2.73
CA VAL A 212 18.92 5.20 2.57
C VAL A 212 18.19 5.84 3.74
N LYS A 213 18.67 5.67 4.98
CA LYS A 213 18.09 6.32 6.16
C LYS A 213 18.14 7.85 6.07
N GLU A 214 19.29 8.40 5.74
CA GLU A 214 19.45 9.85 5.57
C GLU A 214 18.49 10.40 4.51
N TYR A 215 18.32 9.67 3.40
CA TYR A 215 17.37 10.03 2.36
C TYR A 215 15.91 10.01 2.85
N ILE A 216 15.49 8.96 3.57
CA ILE A 216 14.12 8.84 4.10
C ILE A 216 13.84 9.97 5.10
N ASP A 217 14.78 10.26 6.00
CA ASP A 217 14.67 11.35 6.97
C ASP A 217 14.56 12.72 6.28
N GLY A 218 15.32 12.92 5.20
CA GLY A 218 15.26 14.11 4.37
C GLY A 218 13.89 14.31 3.72
N GLU A 219 13.34 13.26 3.10
CA GLU A 219 12.02 13.31 2.46
C GLU A 219 10.88 13.48 3.47
N SER A 220 10.98 12.83 4.64
CA SER A 220 10.04 12.99 5.76
C SER A 220 10.00 14.42 6.31
N LYS A 221 11.14 15.11 6.34
CA LYS A 221 11.20 16.53 6.74
C LYS A 221 10.61 17.42 5.65
N ALA A 222 10.93 17.18 4.39
CA ALA A 222 10.43 17.97 3.26
C ALA A 222 8.90 17.91 3.15
N SER A 223 8.30 16.73 3.37
CA SER A 223 6.85 16.55 3.30
C SER A 223 6.07 17.28 4.40
N ARG A 224 6.70 17.55 5.56
CA ARG A 224 6.09 18.33 6.66
C ARG A 224 6.09 19.84 6.42
N VAL A 225 6.94 20.33 5.50
CA VAL A 225 7.13 21.77 5.26
C VAL A 225 6.30 22.26 4.07
N SER A 226 5.92 21.38 3.14
CA SER A 226 5.02 21.73 2.03
C SER A 226 3.57 21.86 2.52
N PRO A 227 2.90 23.02 2.37
CA PRO A 227 1.48 23.15 2.67
C PRO A 227 0.66 22.32 1.67
N ALA A 228 -0.41 21.71 2.18
CA ALA A 228 -1.45 21.04 1.39
C ALA A 228 -2.26 22.02 0.54
#